data_AF-A0A914NDK8-F1
#
_entry.id   AF-A0A914NDK8-F1
#
_cell.length_a   1.000
_cell.length_b   1.000
_cell.length_c   1.000
_cell.angle_alpha   90.00
_cell.angle_beta   90.00
_cell.angle_gamma   90.00
#
_symmetry.space_group_name_H-M   'P 1'
#
loop_
_entity.id
_entity.type
_entity.pdbx_description
1 polymer ?
#
loop_
_entity_poly.entity_id
_entity_poly.type
_entity_poly.pdbx_seq_one_letter_code
_entity_poly.pdbx_strand_id
1 'polypeptide(L)'
;MGVIASDFSVQSQEPLNQKVQTLVSGLQVLDQLKNQFVDVRVPIRLLDILDEGNNPQLFTKEALEDTRKRNKECQVEFFLFPLFCFFILWKLLHFLKFSLNFSSNIVASN
;
A
#
# COMPACT_ATOMS: atom_id res chain seq x y z
N MET A 1 -37.47 -2.14 10.97
CA MET A 1 -37.56 -3.49 11.56
C MET A 1 -37.50 -3.38 13.08
N GLY A 2 -36.47 -2.75 13.64
CA GLY A 2 -36.30 -2.59 15.10
C GLY A 2 -37.57 -2.12 15.85
N VAL A 3 -38.20 -1.02 15.43
CA VAL A 3 -39.39 -0.45 16.11
C VAL A 3 -40.65 -1.33 15.99
N ILE A 4 -40.92 -1.88 14.79
CA ILE A 4 -42.09 -2.75 14.56
C ILE A 4 -41.94 -4.11 15.28
N ALA A 5 -40.70 -4.57 15.44
CA ALA A 5 -40.38 -5.79 16.15
C ALA A 5 -40.34 -5.60 17.68
N SER A 6 -40.11 -4.38 18.17
CA SER A 6 -40.15 -4.07 19.61
C SER A 6 -41.57 -3.78 20.11
N ASP A 7 -42.39 -3.09 19.33
CA ASP A 7 -43.80 -2.79 19.64
C ASP A 7 -44.76 -3.56 18.71
N PHE A 8 -44.76 -4.88 18.82
CA PHE A 8 -45.55 -5.74 17.94
C PHE A 8 -47.05 -5.74 18.29
N SER A 9 -47.90 -5.59 17.27
CA SER A 9 -49.37 -5.72 17.34
C SER A 9 -49.86 -6.57 16.17
N VAL A 10 -51.07 -7.11 16.25
CA VAL A 10 -51.69 -7.93 15.18
C VAL A 10 -51.77 -7.15 13.86
N GLN A 11 -51.97 -5.83 13.93
CA GLN A 11 -51.97 -4.94 12.77
C GLN A 11 -50.56 -4.73 12.15
N SER A 12 -49.51 -5.01 12.92
CA SER A 12 -48.11 -4.84 12.50
C SER A 12 -47.56 -6.03 11.71
N GLN A 13 -48.28 -7.16 11.66
CA GLN A 13 -47.84 -8.38 10.97
C GLN A 13 -47.67 -8.20 9.46
N GLU A 14 -48.64 -7.56 8.82
CA GLU A 14 -48.65 -7.32 7.38
C GLU A 14 -47.50 -6.39 6.94
N PRO A 15 -47.27 -5.21 7.56
CA PRO A 15 -46.12 -4.37 7.24
C PRO A 15 -44.77 -4.99 7.64
N LEU A 16 -44.73 -5.86 8.66
CA LEU A 16 -43.52 -6.63 8.99
C LEU A 16 -43.19 -7.62 7.86
N ASN A 17 -44.17 -8.38 7.39
CA ASN A 17 -44.00 -9.32 6.29
C ASN A 17 -43.55 -8.61 5.01
N GLN A 18 -44.15 -7.46 4.69
CA GLN A 18 -43.70 -6.64 3.56
C GLN A 18 -42.23 -6.24 3.69
N LYS A 19 -41.78 -5.79 4.88
CA LYS A 19 -40.37 -5.43 5.11
C LYS A 19 -39.42 -6.62 5.02
N VAL A 20 -39.84 -7.79 5.49
CA VAL A 20 -39.06 -9.04 5.33
C VAL A 20 -38.93 -9.39 3.85
N GLN A 21 -40.03 -9.34 3.10
CA GLN A 21 -40.01 -9.58 1.65
C GLN A 21 -39.10 -8.59 0.92
N THR A 22 -39.15 -7.30 1.28
CA THR A 22 -38.23 -6.29 0.72
C THR A 22 -36.77 -6.60 1.04
N LEU A 23 -36.45 -7.04 2.26
CA LEU A 23 -35.10 -7.44 2.63
C LEU A 23 -34.63 -8.66 1.84
N VAL A 24 -35.47 -9.69 1.72
CA VAL A 24 -35.16 -10.89 0.94
C VAL A 24 -34.88 -10.55 -0.52
N SER A 25 -35.76 -9.76 -1.15
CA SER A 25 -35.56 -9.30 -2.52
C SER A 25 -34.29 -8.45 -2.66
N GLY A 26 -34.00 -7.58 -1.69
CA GLY A 26 -32.78 -6.77 -1.67
C GLY A 26 -31.51 -7.62 -1.60
N LEU A 27 -31.51 -8.67 -0.76
CA LEU A 27 -30.38 -9.60 -0.66
C LEU A 27 -30.18 -10.41 -1.95
N GLN A 28 -31.27 -10.83 -2.61
CA GLN A 28 -31.19 -11.51 -3.91
C GLN A 28 -30.59 -10.61 -5.00
N VAL A 29 -30.96 -9.34 -5.02
CA VAL A 29 -30.35 -8.36 -5.95
C VAL A 29 -28.88 -8.15 -5.63
N LEU A 30 -28.49 -8.06 -4.35
CA LEU A 30 -27.08 -7.96 -3.96
C LEU A 30 -26.26 -9.17 -4.41
N ASP A 31 -26.81 -10.39 -4.30
CA ASP A 31 -26.15 -11.61 -4.76
C ASP A 31 -25.95 -11.62 -6.28
N GLN A 32 -26.92 -11.09 -7.05
CA GLN A 32 -26.76 -10.92 -8.50
C GLN A 32 -25.68 -9.87 -8.84
N LEU A 33 -25.65 -8.76 -8.11
CA LEU A 33 -24.68 -7.67 -8.31
C LEU A 33 -23.26 -8.07 -7.91
N LYS A 34 -23.08 -8.99 -6.95
CA LYS A 34 -21.76 -9.52 -6.57
C LYS A 34 -20.97 -10.01 -7.78
N ASN A 35 -21.63 -10.62 -8.76
CA ASN A 35 -20.99 -11.12 -9.98
C ASN A 35 -20.39 -10.00 -10.85
N GLN A 36 -20.82 -8.74 -10.67
CA GLN A 36 -20.24 -7.58 -11.36
C GLN A 36 -18.91 -7.13 -10.74
N PHE A 37 -18.61 -7.53 -9.51
CA PHE A 37 -17.40 -7.16 -8.77
C PHE A 37 -16.38 -8.31 -8.66
N VAL A 38 -16.49 -9.33 -9.51
CA VAL A 38 -15.62 -10.52 -9.49
C VAL A 38 -14.13 -10.15 -9.67
N ASP A 39 -13.84 -9.09 -10.43
CA ASP A 39 -12.47 -8.61 -10.64
C ASP A 39 -11.94 -7.73 -9.50
N VAL A 40 -12.79 -7.33 -8.56
CA VAL A 40 -12.39 -6.51 -7.41
C VAL A 40 -11.86 -7.42 -6.30
N ARG A 41 -10.54 -7.43 -6.12
CA ARG A 41 -9.89 -8.16 -5.03
C ARG A 41 -9.74 -7.26 -3.81
N VAL A 42 -10.45 -7.60 -2.74
CA VAL A 42 -10.32 -6.90 -1.45
C VAL A 42 -9.21 -7.55 -0.62
N PRO A 43 -8.22 -6.78 -0.14
CA PRO A 43 -7.17 -7.31 0.72
C PRO A 43 -7.72 -7.79 2.06
N ILE A 44 -7.31 -8.98 2.52
CA ILE A 44 -7.78 -9.57 3.79
C ILE A 44 -7.47 -8.66 4.99
N ARG A 45 -6.33 -7.96 4.97
CA ARG A 45 -5.95 -7.00 6.02
C ARG A 45 -6.92 -5.82 6.18
N LEU A 46 -7.78 -5.57 5.20
CA LEU A 46 -8.83 -4.56 5.32
C LEU A 46 -9.95 -5.01 6.26
N LEU A 47 -10.17 -6.33 6.40
CA LEU A 47 -11.21 -6.87 7.29
C LEU A 47 -10.90 -6.56 8.75
N ASP A 48 -9.64 -6.67 9.17
CA ASP A 48 -9.21 -6.35 10.54
C ASP A 48 -9.56 -4.90 10.91
N ILE A 49 -9.36 -3.96 9.96
CA ILE A 49 -9.66 -2.53 10.13
C ILE A 49 -11.18 -2.30 10.21
N LEU A 50 -11.97 -3.04 9.43
CA LEU A 50 -13.43 -2.95 9.46
C LEU A 50 -14.02 -3.52 10.75
N ASP A 51 -13.49 -4.63 11.24
CA ASP A 51 -13.94 -5.28 12.48
C ASP A 51 -13.68 -4.41 13.72
N GLU A 52 -12.59 -3.64 13.70
CA GLU A 52 -12.29 -2.62 14.72
C GLU A 52 -13.14 -1.35 14.59
N GLY A 53 -13.95 -1.23 13.53
CA GLY A 53 -14.76 -0.03 13.25
C GLY A 53 -13.94 1.15 12.73
N ASN A 54 -12.69 0.92 12.31
CA ASN A 54 -11.79 1.92 11.78
C ASN A 54 -12.11 2.24 10.31
N ASN A 55 -11.67 3.42 9.85
CA ASN A 55 -11.94 3.86 8.49
C ASN A 55 -11.09 3.06 7.46
N PRO A 56 -11.69 2.35 6.49
CA PRO A 56 -10.96 1.58 5.48
C PRO A 56 -10.03 2.43 4.58
N GLN A 57 -10.24 3.74 4.51
CA GLN A 57 -9.32 4.66 3.79
C GLN A 57 -7.94 4.78 4.45
N LEU A 58 -7.83 4.45 5.75
CA LEU A 58 -6.55 4.40 6.45
C LEU A 58 -5.65 3.32 5.87
N PHE A 59 -6.21 2.16 5.53
CA PHE A 59 -5.48 1.07 4.86
C PHE A 59 -4.88 1.53 3.52
N THR A 60 -5.67 2.22 2.71
CA THR A 60 -5.22 2.74 1.41
C THR A 60 -4.02 3.67 1.59
N LYS A 61 -4.10 4.58 2.55
CA LYS A 61 -3.02 5.52 2.86
C LYS A 61 -1.77 4.79 3.34
N GLU A 62 -1.90 3.89 4.30
CA GLU A 62 -0.78 3.12 4.86
C GLU A 62 -0.09 2.26 3.80
N ALA A 63 -0.86 1.54 2.97
CA ALA A 63 -0.32 0.73 1.88
C ALA A 63 0.48 1.57 0.87
N LEU A 64 0.00 2.78 0.55
CA LEU A 64 0.71 3.75 -0.29
C LEU A 64 2.01 4.24 0.36
N GLU A 65 1.96 4.57 1.65
CA GLU A 65 3.12 5.05 2.41
C GLU A 65 4.19 3.97 2.55
N ASP A 66 3.80 2.73 2.84
CA ASP A 66 4.68 1.57 2.91
C ASP A 66 5.33 1.27 1.57
N THR A 67 4.54 1.26 0.49
CA THR A 67 5.08 1.06 -0.87
C THR A 67 6.09 2.15 -1.22
N ARG A 68 5.78 3.40 -0.89
CA ARG A 68 6.69 4.53 -1.09
C ARG A 68 7.97 4.39 -0.27
N LYS A 69 7.88 3.92 0.97
CA LYS A 69 9.03 3.69 1.85
C LYS A 69 9.92 2.58 1.28
N ARG A 70 9.34 1.45 0.91
CA ARG A 70 10.05 0.32 0.27
C ARG A 70 10.74 0.74 -1.02
N ASN A 71 10.08 1.53 -1.87
CA ASN A 71 10.70 2.03 -3.09
C ASN A 71 11.94 2.90 -2.81
N LYS A 72 11.90 3.75 -1.78
CA LYS A 72 13.06 4.54 -1.38
C LYS A 72 14.18 3.67 -0.83
N GLU A 73 13.85 2.68 0.00
CA GLU A 73 14.82 1.73 0.55
C GLU A 73 15.53 0.94 -0.57
N CYS A 74 14.76 0.36 -1.50
CA CYS A 74 15.31 -0.35 -2.66
C CYS A 74 16.16 0.57 -3.55
N GLN A 75 15.75 1.82 -3.73
CA GLN A 75 16.52 2.80 -4.52
C GLN A 75 17.87 3.09 -3.85
N VAL A 76 17.89 3.27 -2.53
CA VAL A 76 19.12 3.51 -1.77
C VAL A 76 20.04 2.29 -1.87
N GLU A 77 19.51 1.08 -1.70
CA GLU A 77 20.28 -0.16 -1.81
C GLU A 77 20.91 -0.32 -3.21
N PHE A 78 20.13 -0.06 -4.26
CA PHE A 78 20.60 -0.14 -5.65
C PHE A 78 21.68 0.92 -5.96
N PHE A 79 21.55 2.12 -5.42
CA PHE A 79 22.44 3.23 -5.73
C PHE A 79 23.73 3.25 -4.90
N LEU A 80 23.73 2.65 -3.72
CA LEU A 80 24.86 2.71 -2.79
C LEU A 80 26.12 2.02 -3.32
N PHE A 81 25.97 0.84 -3.91
CA PHE A 81 27.11 0.06 -4.42
C PHE A 81 27.82 0.75 -5.61
N PRO A 82 27.13 1.20 -6.66
CA PRO A 82 27.76 1.98 -7.75
C PRO A 82 28.43 3.26 -7.26
N LEU A 83 27.79 3.97 -6.32
CA LEU A 83 28.35 5.20 -5.73
C LEU A 83 29.65 4.90 -4.97
N PHE A 84 29.68 3.83 -4.19
CA PHE A 84 30.86 3.38 -3.47
C PHE A 84 32.00 3.02 -4.42
N CYS A 85 31.72 2.26 -5.48
CA CYS A 85 32.70 1.93 -6.52
C CYS A 85 33.27 3.18 -7.19
N PHE A 86 32.41 4.15 -7.54
CA PHE A 86 32.81 5.42 -8.12
C PHE A 86 33.77 6.19 -7.21
N PHE A 87 33.47 6.28 -5.92
CA PHE A 87 34.34 6.95 -4.95
C PHE A 87 35.72 6.31 -4.83
N ILE A 88 35.79 4.98 -4.80
CA ILE A 88 37.07 4.26 -4.78
C ILE A 88 37.87 4.55 -6.06
N LEU A 89 37.22 4.45 -7.22
CA LEU A 89 37.87 4.70 -8.51
C LEU A 89 38.43 6.12 -8.58
N TRP A 90 37.65 7.10 -8.14
CA TRP A 90 38.07 8.51 -8.10
C TRP A 90 39.30 8.69 -7.21
N LYS A 91 39.29 8.11 -6.01
CA LYS A 91 40.40 8.24 -5.05
C LYS A 91 41.68 7.61 -5.57
N LEU A 92 41.59 6.44 -6.21
CA LEU A 92 42.72 5.78 -6.86
C LEU A 92 43.27 6.61 -8.03
N LEU A 93 42.39 7.15 -8.88
CA LEU A 93 42.79 8.00 -10.00
C LEU A 93 43.51 9.26 -9.52
N HIS A 94 42.99 9.91 -8.49
CA HIS A 94 43.61 11.09 -7.89
C HIS A 94 45.00 10.75 -7.31
N PHE A 95 45.14 9.62 -6.61
CA PHE A 95 46.42 9.17 -6.08
C PHE A 95 47.45 8.87 -7.18
N LEU A 96 47.04 8.16 -8.24
CA LEU A 96 47.89 7.89 -9.40
C LEU A 96 48.35 9.18 -10.08
N LYS A 97 47.44 10.14 -10.25
CA LYS A 97 47.76 11.44 -10.87
C LYS A 97 48.73 12.25 -10.02
N PHE A 98 48.58 12.21 -8.69
CA PHE A 98 49.54 12.81 -7.76
C PHE A 98 50.93 12.16 -7.87
N SER A 99 50.99 10.82 -7.88
CA SER A 99 52.24 10.07 -7.95
C SER A 99 52.97 10.28 -9.29
N LEU A 100 52.25 10.33 -10.40
CA LEU A 100 52.82 10.67 -11.73
C LEU A 100 53.38 12.10 -11.75
N ASN A 101 52.64 13.08 -11.23
CA ASN A 101 53.12 14.47 -11.15
C ASN A 101 54.34 14.60 -10.24
N PHE A 102 54.42 13.82 -9.17
CA PHE A 102 55.59 13.78 -8.29
C PHE A 102 56.81 13.16 -8.99
N SER A 103 56.62 12.05 -9.70
CA SER A 103 57.68 11.42 -10.49
C SER A 103 58.20 12.32 -11.61
N SER A 104 57.32 13.03 -12.32
CA SER A 104 57.71 13.99 -13.36
C SER A 104 58.51 15.16 -12.79
N ASN A 105 58.15 15.67 -11.61
CA ASN A 105 58.90 16.74 -10.94
C ASN A 105 60.28 16.28 -10.44
N ILE A 106 60.43 15.04 -9.99
CA ILE A 106 61.74 14.49 -9.61
C ILE A 106 62.65 14.33 -10.83
N VAL A 107 62.13 13.81 -11.94
CA VAL A 107 62.90 13.64 -13.18
C VAL A 107 63.30 14.99 -13.80
N ALA A 108 62.47 16.03 -13.65
CA ALA A 108 62.79 17.37 -14.15
C ALA A 108 63.80 18.15 -13.28
N SER A 109 64.14 17.65 -12.08
CA SER A 109 65.04 18.33 -11.12
C SER A 109 66.44 17.71 -11.03
N ASN A 110 66.73 16.66 -11.81
CA ASN A 110 68.06 16.08 -12.04
C ASN A 110 68.55 16.41 -13.45
#